data_AF-A0A6J4SNK2-F1
#
_entry.id   AF-A0A6J4SNK2-F1
#
_cell.length_a   1.000
_cell.length_b   1.000
_cell.length_c   1.000
_cell.angle_alpha   90.00
_cell.angle_beta   90.00
_cell.angle_gamma   90.00
#
_symmetry.space_group_name_H-M   'P 1'
#
loop_
_entity.id
_entity.type
_entity.pdbx_description
1 polymer ?
#
loop_
_entity_poly.entity_id
_entity_poly.type
_entity_poly.pdbx_seq_one_letter_code
_entity_poly.pdbx_strand_id
1 'polypeptide(L)'
;MDSAASTHMTYDLTEFSGPIKPSSQFITLADKSKIKAQGVGTITLMVKVDGVNTKIDIVNVQYSPQLDNKLISLNTLEKKGYYFISRNDQLKLYDKDDIMLLEGTRTDEVYLVN
;
A
#
# COMPACT_ATOMS: atom_id res chain seq x y z
N MET A 1 -5.93 -1.33 0.33
CA MET A 1 -5.18 -1.83 -0.84
C MET A 1 -6.05 -1.66 -2.06
N ASP A 2 -5.44 -1.24 -3.16
CA ASP A 2 -6.16 -0.77 -4.34
C ASP A 2 -5.45 -1.30 -5.60
N SER A 3 -6.21 -1.97 -6.46
CA SER A 3 -5.72 -2.48 -7.76
C SER A 3 -5.63 -1.39 -8.84
N ALA A 4 -6.39 -0.30 -8.72
CA ALA A 4 -6.34 0.83 -9.63
C ALA A 4 -5.19 1.80 -9.30
N ALA A 5 -4.71 1.81 -8.05
CA ALA A 5 -3.57 2.63 -7.66
C ALA A 5 -2.28 2.21 -8.40
N SER A 6 -1.54 3.19 -8.92
CA SER A 6 -0.27 2.98 -9.65
C SER A 6 0.97 3.13 -8.77
N THR A 7 0.82 3.61 -7.54
CA THR A 7 1.90 3.79 -6.57
C THR A 7 1.38 3.62 -5.15
N HIS A 8 2.27 3.33 -4.21
CA HIS A 8 1.96 3.34 -2.79
C HIS A 8 2.00 4.77 -2.27
N MET A 9 1.07 5.13 -1.38
CA MET A 9 1.01 6.48 -0.85
C MET A 9 0.43 6.53 0.56
N THR A 10 0.90 7.48 1.37
CA THR A 10 0.39 7.75 2.72
C THR A 10 0.39 9.25 3.01
N TYR A 11 -0.54 9.69 3.87
CA TYR A 11 -0.58 11.04 4.43
C TYR A 11 0.17 11.12 5.77
N ASP A 12 0.51 9.98 6.38
CA ASP A 12 1.08 9.94 7.71
C ASP A 12 2.61 9.80 7.63
N LEU A 13 3.30 10.88 8.01
CA LEU A 13 4.75 10.92 8.02
C LEU A 13 5.36 10.00 9.10
N THR A 14 4.61 9.68 10.15
CA THR A 14 5.09 8.87 11.28
C THR A 14 5.21 7.38 10.95
N GLU A 15 4.61 6.93 9.84
CA GLU A 15 4.66 5.53 9.39
C GLU A 15 6.00 5.14 8.74
N PHE A 16 6.83 6.13 8.39
CA PHE A 16 8.11 5.86 7.75
C PHE A 16 9.13 5.32 8.75
N SER A 17 9.73 4.17 8.42
CA SER A 17 10.71 3.50 9.28
C SER A 17 12.12 4.11 9.21
N GLY A 18 12.30 5.18 8.42
CA GLY A 18 13.58 5.84 8.22
C GLY A 18 13.44 7.18 7.48
N PRO A 19 14.57 7.81 7.12
CA PRO A 19 14.55 9.10 6.43
C PRO A 19 13.85 9.01 5.07
N ILE A 20 12.99 9.97 4.78
CA ILE A 20 12.37 10.13 3.47
C ILE A 20 13.24 11.00 2.56
N LYS A 21 13.26 10.68 1.27
CA LYS A 21 13.89 11.52 0.25
C LYS A 21 12.86 12.53 -0.28
N PRO A 22 13.24 13.77 -0.63
CA PRO A 22 12.34 14.69 -1.30
C PRO A 22 11.75 14.10 -2.58
N SER A 23 10.45 14.32 -2.80
CA SER A 23 9.75 13.95 -4.03
C SER A 23 9.19 15.20 -4.69
N SER A 24 9.17 15.21 -6.02
CA SER A 24 8.50 16.23 -6.84
C SER A 24 7.39 15.63 -7.69
N GLN A 25 7.04 14.36 -7.43
CA GLN A 25 6.04 13.65 -8.20
C GLN A 25 4.64 14.21 -7.94
N PHE A 26 3.86 14.35 -9.01
CA PHE A 26 2.43 14.60 -8.91
C PHE A 26 1.67 13.29 -9.01
N ILE A 27 0.68 13.12 -8.13
CA ILE A 27 -0.23 11.99 -8.12
C ILE A 27 -1.58 12.49 -8.62
N THR A 28 -2.12 11.84 -9.66
CA THR A 28 -3.45 12.13 -10.18
C THR A 28 -4.47 11.28 -9.44
N LEU A 29 -5.48 11.90 -8.85
CA LEU A 29 -6.56 11.24 -8.13
C LEU A 29 -7.70 10.83 -9.09
N ALA A 30 -8.66 10.06 -8.58
CA ALA A 30 -9.80 9.55 -9.37
C ALA A 30 -10.67 10.68 -9.97
N ASP A 31 -10.76 11.82 -9.29
CA ASP A 31 -11.47 13.03 -9.75
C ASP A 31 -10.65 13.88 -10.74
N LYS A 32 -9.49 13.40 -11.18
CA LYS A 32 -8.51 14.06 -12.05
C LYS A 32 -7.76 15.24 -11.41
N SER A 33 -8.03 15.55 -10.14
CA SER A 33 -7.21 16.50 -9.40
C SER A 33 -5.79 15.94 -9.23
N LYS A 34 -4.85 16.82 -8.88
CA LYS A 34 -3.45 16.45 -8.66
C LYS A 34 -2.99 16.94 -7.31
N ILE A 35 -2.34 16.04 -6.58
CA ILE A 35 -1.62 16.36 -5.35
C ILE A 35 -0.13 16.17 -5.57
N LYS A 36 0.67 16.89 -4.78
CA LYS A 36 2.13 16.78 -4.84
C LYS A 36 2.63 15.84 -3.74
N ALA A 37 3.43 14.85 -4.10
CA ALA A 37 4.21 14.10 -3.14
C ALA A 37 5.35 14.99 -2.62
N GLN A 38 5.52 15.05 -1.31
CA GLN A 38 6.57 15.82 -0.65
C GLN A 38 7.80 14.97 -0.35
N GLY A 39 7.63 13.65 -0.24
CA GLY A 39 8.73 12.73 -0.05
C GLY A 39 8.42 11.30 -0.49
N VAL A 40 9.46 10.46 -0.45
CA VAL A 40 9.37 9.04 -0.74
C VAL A 40 10.27 8.24 0.21
N GLY A 41 9.78 7.10 0.68
CA GLY A 41 10.52 6.24 1.60
C GLY A 41 9.92 4.85 1.75
N THR A 42 10.21 4.23 2.89
CA THR A 42 9.71 2.90 3.27
C THR A 42 8.83 3.03 4.49
N ILE A 43 7.66 2.38 4.48
CA ILE A 43 6.81 2.19 5.66
C ILE A 43 6.84 0.70 6.04
N THR A 44 6.64 0.40 7.31
CA THR A 44 6.50 -0.98 7.80
C THR A 44 5.06 -1.20 8.23
N LEU A 45 4.37 -2.12 7.58
CA LEU A 45 3.04 -2.57 7.98
C LEU A 45 3.19 -3.68 9.02
N MET A 46 2.46 -3.55 10.11
CA MET A 46 2.26 -4.61 11.10
C MET A 46 0.87 -5.19 10.85
N VAL A 47 0.79 -6.44 10.41
CA VAL A 47 -0.46 -7.12 10.07
C VAL A 47 -0.55 -8.44 10.82
N LYS A 48 -1.77 -8.93 11.03
CA LYS A 48 -1.97 -10.25 11.64
C LYS A 48 -2.32 -11.28 10.57
N VAL A 49 -1.54 -12.36 10.51
CA VAL A 49 -1.72 -13.47 9.57
C VAL A 49 -1.84 -14.74 10.38
N ASP A 50 -2.97 -15.44 10.28
CA ASP A 50 -3.22 -16.68 11.04
C ASP A 50 -2.92 -16.55 12.56
N GLY A 51 -3.21 -15.37 13.12
CA GLY A 51 -2.97 -15.08 14.53
C GLY A 51 -1.55 -14.59 14.87
N VAL A 52 -0.62 -14.60 13.91
CA VAL A 52 0.79 -14.19 14.07
C VAL A 52 0.99 -12.75 13.56
N ASN A 53 1.76 -11.95 14.31
CA ASN A 53 2.15 -10.62 13.84
C ASN A 53 3.24 -10.74 12.78
N THR A 54 2.93 -10.27 11.57
CA THR A 54 3.82 -10.24 10.42
C THR A 54 4.20 -8.81 10.11
N LYS A 55 5.50 -8.60 9.82
CA LYS A 55 6.05 -7.31 9.37
C LYS A 55 6.24 -7.33 7.87
N ILE A 56 5.76 -6.28 7.21
CA ILE A 56 5.94 -6.11 5.77
C ILE A 56 6.49 -4.71 5.51
N ASP A 57 7.67 -4.64 4.91
CA ASP A 57 8.22 -3.38 4.44
C ASP A 57 7.70 -3.04 3.05
N ILE A 58 7.01 -1.92 2.93
CA ILE A 58 6.54 -1.37 1.66
C ILE A 58 7.49 -0.24 1.27
N VAL A 59 8.29 -0.50 0.23
CA VAL A 59 9.26 0.48 -0.30
C VAL A 59 8.68 1.34 -1.42
N ASN A 60 9.23 2.54 -1.60
CA ASN A 60 8.83 3.55 -2.59
C ASN A 60 7.42 4.11 -2.34
N VAL A 61 7.08 4.36 -1.07
CA VAL A 61 5.81 4.98 -0.67
C VAL A 61 5.92 6.49 -0.78
N GLN A 62 5.02 7.11 -1.54
CA GLN A 62 4.92 8.56 -1.66
C GLN A 62 4.22 9.15 -0.44
N TYR A 63 4.83 10.15 0.17
CA TYR A 63 4.24 10.95 1.22
C TYR A 63 3.52 12.17 0.62
N SER A 64 2.24 12.33 0.90
CA SER A 64 1.51 13.57 0.61
C SER A 64 0.48 13.84 1.70
N PRO A 65 0.61 14.94 2.48
CA PRO A 65 -0.32 15.26 3.57
C PRO A 65 -1.72 15.69 3.07
N GLN A 66 -1.91 15.81 1.75
CA GLN A 66 -3.19 16.14 1.12
C GLN A 66 -4.04 14.91 0.79
N LEU A 67 -3.52 13.70 1.06
CA LEU A 67 -4.27 12.46 0.86
C LEU A 67 -5.28 12.26 1.98
N ASP A 68 -6.50 11.84 1.61
CA ASP A 68 -7.52 11.47 2.59
C ASP A 68 -7.23 10.10 3.22
N ASN A 69 -6.61 9.19 2.45
CA ASN A 69 -6.38 7.82 2.87
C ASN A 69 -5.02 7.31 2.39
N LYS A 70 -4.42 6.42 3.19
CA LYS A 70 -3.28 5.60 2.77
C LYS A 70 -3.73 4.55 1.75
N LEU A 71 -2.99 4.42 0.66
CA LEU A 71 -3.27 3.44 -0.38
C LEU A 71 -2.02 2.63 -0.70
N ILE A 72 -2.16 1.30 -0.60
CA ILE A 72 -1.15 0.34 -1.03
C ILE A 72 -1.59 -0.22 -2.39
N SER A 73 -0.85 0.13 -3.44
CA SER A 73 -1.06 -0.36 -4.79
C SER A 73 -0.77 -1.86 -4.92
N LEU A 74 -1.78 -2.64 -5.31
CA LEU A 74 -1.62 -4.07 -5.63
C LEU A 74 -0.78 -4.27 -6.89
N ASN A 75 -0.99 -3.44 -7.92
CA ASN A 75 -0.22 -3.48 -9.16
C ASN A 75 1.29 -3.24 -8.93
N THR A 76 1.65 -2.39 -7.96
CA THR A 76 3.06 -2.16 -7.60
C THR A 76 3.66 -3.37 -6.89
N LEU A 77 2.87 -4.12 -6.12
CA LEU A 77 3.30 -5.38 -5.51
C LEU A 77 3.47 -6.47 -6.57
N GLU A 78 2.51 -6.61 -7.49
CA GLU A 78 2.62 -7.60 -8.59
C GLU A 78 3.89 -7.42 -9.41
N LYS A 79 4.25 -6.18 -9.74
CA LYS A 79 5.50 -5.85 -10.46
C LYS A 79 6.77 -6.24 -9.69
N LYS A 80 6.68 -6.42 -8.37
CA LYS A 80 7.80 -6.87 -7.51
C LYS A 80 7.79 -8.39 -7.30
N GLY A 81 6.88 -9.14 -7.94
CA GLY A 81 6.79 -10.59 -7.86
C GLY A 81 5.90 -11.12 -6.75
N TYR A 82 5.16 -10.25 -6.06
CA TYR A 82 4.05 -10.69 -5.20
C TYR A 82 2.86 -11.06 -6.07
N TYR A 83 1.92 -11.83 -5.54
CA TYR A 83 0.63 -12.03 -6.19
C TYR A 83 -0.48 -12.03 -5.17
N PHE A 84 -1.72 -11.81 -5.61
CA PHE A 84 -2.87 -11.85 -4.73
C PHE A 84 -4.00 -12.68 -5.31
N ILE A 85 -4.75 -13.29 -4.41
CA ILE A 85 -6.00 -13.99 -4.74
C ILE A 85 -7.13 -13.15 -4.17
N SER A 86 -8.10 -12.83 -5.01
CA SER A 86 -9.34 -12.19 -4.60
C SER A 86 -10.52 -13.11 -4.88
N ARG A 87 -11.31 -13.41 -3.84
CA ARG A 87 -12.53 -14.22 -3.95
C ARG A 87 -13.47 -13.91 -2.79
N ASN A 88 -14.77 -13.78 -3.07
CA ASN A 88 -15.81 -13.55 -2.07
C ASN A 88 -15.47 -12.40 -1.11
N ASP A 89 -15.09 -11.25 -1.68
CA ASP A 89 -14.71 -10.04 -0.94
C ASP A 89 -13.48 -10.20 -0.01
N GLN A 90 -12.73 -11.29 -0.13
CA GLN A 90 -11.46 -11.48 0.58
C GLN A 90 -10.29 -11.31 -0.37
N LEU A 91 -9.22 -10.71 0.15
CA LEU A 91 -7.92 -10.59 -0.47
C LEU A 91 -6.91 -11.36 0.36
N LYS A 92 -6.09 -12.17 -0.30
CA LYS A 92 -4.87 -12.75 0.28
C LYS A 92 -3.69 -12.39 -0.59
N LEU A 93 -2.66 -11.81 0.01
CA LEU A 93 -1.41 -11.47 -0.68
C LEU A 93 -0.33 -12.48 -0.31
N TYR A 94 0.41 -12.91 -1.32
CA TYR A 94 1.49 -13.88 -1.22
C TYR A 94 2.77 -13.28 -1.78
N ASP A 95 3.91 -13.69 -1.21
CA ASP A 95 5.20 -13.50 -1.86
C ASP A 95 5.48 -14.56 -2.94
N LYS A 96 6.66 -14.46 -3.53
CA LYS A 96 7.15 -15.37 -4.57
C LYS A 96 7.37 -16.82 -4.10
N ASP A 97 7.41 -17.06 -2.80
CA ASP A 97 7.65 -18.36 -2.18
C ASP A 97 6.34 -18.95 -1.60
N ASP A 98 5.19 -18.43 -2.05
CA ASP A 98 3.83 -18.82 -1.63
C ASP A 98 3.51 -18.58 -0.15
N ILE A 99 4.27 -17.70 0.51
CA ILE A 99 4.00 -17.32 1.90
C ILE A 99 2.95 -16.22 1.93
N MET A 100 1.84 -16.47 2.65
CA MET A 100 0.79 -15.48 2.87
C MET A 100 1.32 -14.37 3.78
N LEU A 101 1.26 -13.13 3.32
CA LEU A 101 1.80 -11.97 4.04
C LEU A 101 0.73 -11.13 4.71
N LEU A 102 -0.44 -11.02 4.11
CA LEU A 102 -1.57 -10.29 4.67
C LEU A 102 -2.88 -10.84 4.12
N GLU A 103 -3.94 -10.53 4.86
CA GLU A 103 -5.31 -10.69 4.44
C GLU A 103 -6.06 -9.36 4.52
N GLY A 104 -7.05 -9.20 3.67
CA GLY A 104 -7.89 -8.01 3.67
C GLY A 104 -9.32 -8.34 3.28
N THR A 105 -10.24 -7.48 3.68
CA THR A 105 -11.66 -7.58 3.31
C THR A 105 -12.01 -6.40 2.42
N ARG A 106 -12.73 -6.66 1.34
CA ARG A 106 -13.22 -5.62 0.44
C ARG A 106 -14.28 -4.79 1.16
N THR A 107 -14.15 -3.47 1.07
CA THR A 107 -15.15 -2.50 1.48
C THR A 107 -15.27 -1.52 0.33
N ASP A 108 -16.43 -1.49 -0.31
CA ASP A 108 -16.66 -0.84 -1.61
C ASP A 108 -15.65 -1.32 -2.67
N GLU A 109 -14.84 -0.43 -3.24
CA GLU A 109 -13.89 -0.73 -4.32
C GLU A 109 -12.45 -0.99 -3.83
N VAL A 110 -12.20 -0.95 -2.51
CA VAL A 110 -10.86 -1.12 -1.92
C VAL A 110 -10.85 -2.25 -0.89
N TYR A 111 -9.66 -2.79 -0.60
CA TYR A 111 -9.50 -3.77 0.49
C TYR A 111 -8.92 -3.11 1.73
N LEU A 112 -9.57 -3.30 2.88
CA LEU A 112 -9.03 -2.93 4.18
C LEU A 112 -8.21 -4.09 4.75
N VAL A 113 -7.04 -3.76 5.28
CA VAL A 113 -6.11 -4.70 5.91
C VAL A 113 -6.04 -4.33 7.39
N ASN A 114 -6.24 -5.32 8.26
CA ASN A 114 -6.25 -5.15 9.72
C ASN A 114 -4.96 -5.69 10.36
#